data_AF-A0A8S3JF56-F1
#
_entry.id   AF-A0A8S3JF56-F1
#
_cell.length_a   1.000
_cell.length_b   1.000
_cell.length_c   1.000
_cell.angle_alpha   90.00
_cell.angle_beta   90.00
_cell.angle_gamma   90.00
#
_symmetry.space_group_name_H-M   'P 1'
#
loop_
_entity.id
_entity.type
_entity.pdbx_description
1 polymer ?
#
loop_
_entity_poly.entity_id
_entity_poly.type
_entity_poly.pdbx_seq_one_letter_code
_entity_poly.pdbx_strand_id
1 'polypeptide(L)'
;YCDQTTGKSTETYVSLLHLNNKDAKTIFNYIAMDLQQKHIDLTKIRFVAFDGAAVFSGIRNGIAANFRAVFNLVILFIRCRTHALQLAVISVADGIPDICKSLSTLKSLFYFINRSSVRLTLFEDVQDIFISKHIKLIQPGDTHWLSNSLAIRSIVHSYQSLLVTLENMYNENNEDSAKA
;
A
#
# COMPACT_ATOMS: atom_id res chain seq x y z
N TYR A 1 6.31 7.47 -23.98
CA TYR A 1 6.30 8.06 -25.35
C TYR A 1 5.33 7.26 -26.21
N CYS A 2 4.57 7.88 -27.11
CA CYS A 2 3.72 7.16 -28.06
C CYS A 2 4.25 7.45 -29.46
N ASP A 3 4.62 6.41 -30.19
CA ASP A 3 5.03 6.53 -31.58
C ASP A 3 3.81 6.92 -32.44
N GLN A 4 3.92 8.05 -33.15
CA GLN A 4 2.79 8.62 -33.88
C GLN A 4 2.39 7.81 -35.13
N THR A 5 3.31 7.02 -35.67
CA THR A 5 3.10 6.26 -36.91
C THR A 5 2.48 4.90 -36.61
N THR A 6 2.94 4.24 -35.54
CA THR A 6 2.54 2.89 -35.16
C THR A 6 1.52 2.86 -34.03
N GLY A 7 1.34 3.98 -33.32
CA GLY A 7 0.51 4.07 -32.11
C GLY A 7 1.10 3.32 -30.91
N LYS A 8 2.32 2.79 -31.02
CA LYS A 8 2.93 1.99 -29.96
C LYS A 8 3.41 2.88 -28.82
N SER A 9 2.99 2.57 -27.61
CA SER A 9 3.50 3.21 -26.40
C SER A 9 4.76 2.52 -25.89
N THR A 10 5.75 3.32 -25.49
CA THR A 10 6.92 2.89 -24.73
C THR A 10 6.85 3.49 -23.33
N GLU A 11 7.03 2.63 -22.35
CA GLU A 11 7.16 2.99 -20.94
C GLU A 11 8.62 2.89 -20.52
N THR A 12 9.10 3.88 -19.78
CA THR A 12 10.48 3.92 -19.31
C THR A 12 10.51 4.58 -17.95
N TYR A 13 11.19 3.95 -17.00
CA TYR A 13 11.45 4.56 -15.71
C TYR A 13 12.34 5.80 -15.89
N VAL A 14 11.90 6.93 -15.34
CA VAL A 14 12.62 8.20 -15.47
C VAL A 14 13.46 8.46 -14.23
N SER A 15 12.85 8.50 -13.04
CA SER A 15 13.53 8.86 -11.79
C SER A 15 12.72 8.55 -10.53
N LEU A 16 13.43 8.54 -9.41
CA LEU A 16 12.90 8.51 -8.05
C LEU A 16 13.50 9.70 -7.31
N LEU A 17 12.63 10.61 -6.87
CA LEU A 17 13.05 11.89 -6.29
C LEU A 17 12.81 11.88 -4.78
N HIS A 18 13.81 12.34 -4.03
CA HIS A 18 13.62 12.69 -2.63
C HIS A 18 13.02 14.10 -2.54
N LEU A 19 11.86 14.21 -1.91
CA LEU A 19 11.14 15.47 -1.75
C LEU A 19 11.24 15.96 -0.30
N ASN A 20 11.58 17.23 -0.12
CA ASN A 20 11.61 17.87 1.18
C ASN A 20 10.21 18.30 1.68
N ASN A 21 9.23 18.41 0.77
CA ASN A 21 7.85 18.73 1.09
C ASN A 21 6.88 18.01 0.13
N LYS A 22 5.63 17.82 0.55
CA LYS A 22 4.58 17.06 -0.15
C LYS A 22 3.45 17.92 -0.70
N ASP A 23 3.61 19.25 -0.71
CA ASP A 23 2.64 20.13 -1.35
C ASP A 23 2.76 20.09 -2.88
N ALA A 24 1.68 20.47 -3.55
CA ALA A 24 1.58 20.34 -5.00
C ALA A 24 2.59 21.18 -5.78
N LYS A 25 2.94 22.37 -5.27
CA LYS A 25 3.89 23.27 -5.93
C LYS A 25 5.30 22.70 -5.85
N THR A 26 5.68 22.21 -4.68
CA THR A 26 6.98 21.55 -4.48
C THR A 26 7.11 20.34 -5.40
N ILE A 27 6.13 19.42 -5.40
CA ILE A 27 6.19 18.22 -6.25
C ILE A 27 6.24 18.61 -7.73
N PHE A 28 5.43 19.57 -8.17
CA PHE A 28 5.46 20.07 -9.55
C PHE A 28 6.85 20.57 -9.95
N ASN A 29 7.48 21.40 -9.11
CA ASN A 29 8.82 21.93 -9.39
C ASN A 29 9.87 20.81 -9.50
N TYR A 30 9.85 19.84 -8.59
CA TYR A 30 10.77 18.70 -8.65
C TYR A 30 10.59 17.90 -9.94
N ILE A 31 9.34 17.62 -10.35
CA ILE A 31 9.07 16.92 -11.62
C ILE A 31 9.56 17.74 -12.81
N ALA A 32 9.23 19.02 -12.88
CA ALA A 32 9.61 19.89 -14.00
C ALA A 32 11.13 20.01 -14.14
N MET A 33 11.83 20.25 -13.04
CA MET A 33 13.29 20.35 -13.00
C MET A 33 13.95 19.03 -13.41
N ASP A 34 13.47 17.90 -12.89
CA ASP A 34 14.03 16.59 -13.19
C ASP A 34 13.89 16.21 -14.67
N LEU A 35 12.72 16.47 -15.26
CA LEU A 35 12.47 16.25 -16.68
C LEU A 35 13.30 17.18 -17.55
N GLN A 36 13.43 18.45 -17.19
CA GLN A 36 14.27 19.42 -17.92
C GLN A 36 15.76 19.03 -17.89
N GLN A 37 16.27 18.58 -16.73
CA GLN A 37 17.65 18.10 -16.59
C GLN A 37 17.93 16.88 -17.47
N LYS A 38 16.90 16.08 -17.78
CA LYS A 38 16.97 14.94 -18.71
C LYS A 38 16.65 15.32 -20.16
N HIS A 39 16.56 16.61 -20.46
CA HIS A 39 16.22 17.13 -21.80
C HIS A 39 14.86 16.63 -22.31
N ILE A 40 13.92 16.36 -21.42
CA ILE A 40 12.54 16.01 -21.77
C ILE A 40 11.75 17.31 -21.93
N ASP A 41 11.23 17.52 -23.13
CA ASP A 41 10.40 18.66 -23.46
C ASP A 41 9.03 18.60 -22.76
N LEU A 42 8.85 19.47 -21.76
CA LEU A 42 7.63 19.57 -20.96
C LEU A 42 6.41 19.97 -21.80
N THR A 43 6.59 20.64 -22.95
CA THR A 43 5.49 21.02 -23.85
C THR A 43 4.82 19.82 -24.54
N LYS A 44 5.50 18.67 -24.55
CA LYS A 44 4.99 17.41 -25.10
C LYS A 44 4.18 16.59 -24.10
N ILE A 45 4.06 17.03 -22.84
CA ILE A 45 3.22 16.37 -21.85
C ILE A 45 1.76 16.57 -22.22
N ARG A 46 1.04 15.47 -22.45
CA ARG A 46 -0.39 15.48 -22.81
C ARG A 46 -1.31 15.07 -21.68
N PHE A 47 -0.85 14.22 -20.79
CA PHE A 47 -1.60 13.79 -19.63
C PHE A 47 -0.67 13.49 -18.47
N VAL A 48 -1.24 13.55 -17.27
CA VAL A 48 -0.61 13.09 -16.04
C VAL A 48 -1.56 12.13 -15.35
N ALA A 49 -1.02 11.02 -14.83
CA ALA A 49 -1.79 9.99 -14.15
C ALA A 49 -1.32 9.87 -12.70
N PHE A 50 -2.18 10.23 -11.76
CA PHE A 50 -1.88 10.22 -10.33
C PHE A 50 -3.06 9.65 -9.53
N ASP A 51 -2.87 9.43 -8.24
CA ASP A 51 -4.00 9.16 -7.35
C ASP A 51 -4.93 10.38 -7.25
N GLY A 52 -6.10 10.16 -6.64
CA GLY A 52 -7.15 11.18 -6.57
C GLY A 52 -6.89 12.30 -5.56
N ALA A 53 -5.78 12.29 -4.81
CA ALA A 53 -5.56 13.24 -3.72
C ALA A 53 -5.53 14.69 -4.23
N ALA A 54 -5.97 15.62 -3.40
CA ALA A 54 -6.13 17.03 -3.75
C ALA A 54 -4.83 17.68 -4.23
N VAL A 55 -3.68 17.21 -3.74
CA VAL A 55 -2.33 17.62 -4.17
C VAL A 55 -2.12 17.38 -5.67
N PHE A 56 -2.66 16.29 -6.23
CA PHE A 56 -2.51 15.97 -7.65
C PHE A 56 -3.71 16.46 -8.48
N SER A 57 -4.92 16.28 -7.96
CA SER A 57 -6.19 16.46 -8.67
C SER A 57 -6.83 17.84 -8.50
N GLY A 58 -6.32 18.66 -7.57
CA GLY A 58 -6.88 19.97 -7.24
C GLY A 58 -7.00 20.89 -8.45
N ILE A 59 -8.18 21.47 -8.64
CA ILE A 59 -8.49 22.30 -9.82
C ILE A 59 -7.64 23.57 -9.87
N ARG A 60 -7.33 24.16 -8.70
CA ARG A 60 -6.57 25.42 -8.60
C ARG A 60 -5.09 25.20 -8.32
N ASN A 61 -4.79 24.32 -7.36
CA ASN A 61 -3.43 24.14 -6.86
C ASN A 61 -2.88 22.73 -7.08
N GLY A 62 -3.60 21.83 -7.75
CA GLY A 62 -3.11 20.49 -8.03
C GLY A 62 -1.97 20.49 -9.04
N ILE A 63 -1.16 19.44 -9.07
CA ILE A 63 -0.04 19.33 -10.03
C ILE A 63 -0.51 19.52 -11.48
N ALA A 64 -1.64 18.92 -11.86
CA ALA A 64 -2.17 19.09 -13.21
C ALA A 64 -2.55 20.55 -13.51
N ALA A 65 -3.08 21.29 -12.54
CA ALA A 65 -3.38 22.72 -12.69
C ALA A 65 -2.10 23.55 -12.87
N ASN A 66 -1.05 23.25 -12.09
CA ASN A 66 0.26 23.91 -12.23
C ASN A 66 0.87 23.69 -13.62
N PHE A 67 0.85 22.47 -14.15
CA PHE A 67 1.35 22.24 -15.51
C PHE A 67 0.56 23.01 -16.58
N ARG A 68 -0.78 23.06 -16.47
CA ARG A 68 -1.60 23.84 -17.41
C ARG A 68 -1.26 25.33 -17.36
N ALA A 69 -1.11 25.87 -16.15
CA ALA A 69 -0.82 27.29 -15.94
C ALA A 69 0.58 27.70 -16.43
N VAL A 70 1.61 26.91 -16.10
CA VAL A 70 3.01 27.26 -16.39
C VAL A 70 3.35 27.12 -17.87
N PHE A 71 2.84 26.07 -18.54
CA PHE A 71 3.21 25.78 -19.91
C PHE A 71 2.12 26.15 -20.94
N ASN A 72 1.01 26.72 -20.49
CA ASN A 72 -0.18 26.99 -21.30
C ASN A 72 -0.64 25.75 -22.10
N LEU A 73 -0.60 24.58 -21.46
CA LEU A 73 -0.91 23.29 -22.07
C LEU A 73 -2.30 22.81 -21.70
N VAL A 74 -2.96 22.12 -22.64
CA VAL A 74 -4.10 21.27 -22.31
C VAL A 74 -3.58 19.92 -21.84
N ILE A 75 -3.57 19.72 -20.52
CA ILE A 75 -3.16 18.46 -19.90
C ILE A 75 -4.38 17.72 -19.37
N LEU A 76 -4.51 16.45 -19.74
CA LEU A 76 -5.53 15.57 -19.19
C LEU A 76 -5.06 15.02 -17.83
N PHE A 77 -5.94 15.08 -16.83
CA PHE A 77 -5.70 14.43 -15.56
C PHE A 77 -6.40 13.06 -15.57
N ILE A 78 -5.62 11.99 -15.46
CA ILE A 78 -6.13 10.63 -15.40
C ILE A 78 -6.05 10.18 -13.94
N ARG A 79 -7.22 10.00 -13.31
CA ARG A 79 -7.27 9.42 -11.97
C ARG A 79 -6.89 7.94 -12.02
N CYS A 80 -5.96 7.52 -11.18
CA CYS A 80 -5.57 6.12 -11.03
C CYS A 80 -6.79 5.23 -10.73
N ARG A 81 -7.10 4.31 -11.65
CA ARG A 81 -8.24 3.38 -11.53
C ARG A 81 -8.03 2.37 -10.41
N THR A 82 -6.80 1.91 -10.20
CA THR A 82 -6.44 1.01 -9.10
C THR A 82 -6.74 1.65 -7.74
N HIS A 83 -6.40 2.93 -7.56
CA HIS A 83 -6.70 3.65 -6.32
C HIS A 83 -8.21 3.90 -6.17
N ALA A 84 -8.92 4.24 -7.25
CA ALA A 84 -10.37 4.42 -7.21
C ALA A 84 -11.11 3.13 -6.85
N LEU A 85 -10.74 2.01 -7.49
CA LEU A 85 -11.29 0.69 -7.16
C LEU A 85 -10.99 0.33 -5.71
N GLN A 86 -9.77 0.60 -5.26
CA GLN A 86 -9.38 0.38 -3.89
C GLN A 86 -10.29 1.13 -2.90
N LEU A 87 -10.53 2.42 -3.12
CA LEU A 87 -11.43 3.20 -2.26
C LEU A 87 -12.87 2.64 -2.26
N ALA A 88 -13.36 2.17 -3.42
CA ALA A 88 -14.68 1.56 -3.50
C ALA A 88 -14.76 0.25 -2.71
N VAL A 89 -13.75 -0.62 -2.81
CA VAL A 89 -13.69 -1.88 -2.07
C VAL A 89 -13.66 -1.64 -0.56
N ILE A 90 -12.83 -0.71 -0.08
CA ILE A 90 -12.80 -0.35 1.33
C ILE A 90 -14.14 0.21 1.78
N SER A 91 -14.72 1.15 1.03
CA SER A 91 -16.01 1.75 1.39
C SER A 91 -17.13 0.71 1.50
N VAL A 92 -17.12 -0.34 0.67
CA VAL A 92 -18.08 -1.44 0.78
C VAL A 92 -17.78 -2.33 1.98
N ALA A 93 -16.51 -2.67 2.20
CA ALA A 93 -16.09 -3.49 3.34
C ALA A 93 -16.43 -2.83 4.68
N ASP A 94 -16.21 -1.53 4.80
CA ASP A 94 -16.53 -0.74 6.00
C ASP A 94 -18.03 -0.72 6.32
N GLY A 95 -18.88 -0.95 5.31
CA GLY A 95 -20.32 -1.08 5.45
C GLY A 95 -20.79 -2.46 5.91
N ILE A 96 -19.90 -3.46 6.02
CA ILE A 96 -20.25 -4.84 6.36
C ILE A 96 -19.64 -5.19 7.73
N PRO A 97 -20.44 -5.21 8.82
CA PRO A 97 -19.94 -5.40 10.18
C PRO A 97 -19.08 -6.65 10.38
N ASP A 98 -19.44 -7.76 9.74
CA ASP A 98 -18.69 -9.02 9.85
C ASP A 98 -17.29 -8.93 9.24
N ILE A 99 -17.14 -8.20 8.13
CA ILE A 99 -15.83 -7.93 7.52
C ILE A 99 -15.01 -7.04 8.45
N CYS A 100 -15.60 -5.97 8.98
CA CYS A 100 -14.93 -5.08 9.94
C CYS A 100 -14.45 -5.84 11.17
N LYS A 101 -15.30 -6.68 11.77
CA LYS A 101 -14.96 -7.51 12.91
C LYS A 101 -13.84 -8.48 12.58
N SER A 102 -13.91 -9.14 11.43
CA SER A 102 -12.89 -10.08 10.98
C SER A 102 -11.54 -9.38 10.82
N LEU A 103 -11.48 -8.27 10.09
CA LEU A 103 -10.25 -7.48 9.91
C LEU A 103 -9.69 -6.97 11.24
N SER A 104 -10.55 -6.54 12.16
CA SER A 104 -10.14 -6.13 13.51
C SER A 104 -9.51 -7.30 14.29
N THR A 105 -10.09 -8.50 14.22
CA THR A 105 -9.52 -9.70 14.85
C THR A 105 -8.16 -10.05 14.25
N LEU A 106 -8.02 -10.02 12.92
CA LEU A 106 -6.74 -10.27 12.26
C LEU A 106 -5.68 -9.24 12.65
N LYS A 107 -6.08 -7.96 12.82
CA LYS A 107 -5.17 -6.88 13.27
C LYS A 107 -4.72 -7.11 14.71
N SER A 108 -5.63 -7.51 15.60
CA SER A 108 -5.30 -7.90 16.98
C SER A 108 -4.35 -9.09 17.02
N LEU A 109 -4.60 -10.14 16.22
CA LEU A 109 -3.73 -11.30 16.13
C LEU A 109 -2.32 -10.92 15.64
N PHE A 110 -2.24 -10.10 14.58
CA PHE A 110 -0.97 -9.59 14.09
C PHE A 110 -0.17 -8.91 15.19
N TYR A 111 -0.78 -7.97 15.93
CA TYR A 111 -0.11 -7.26 17.01
C TYR A 111 0.23 -8.17 18.20
N PHE A 112 -0.65 -9.12 18.51
CA PHE A 112 -0.41 -10.07 19.58
C PHE A 112 0.90 -10.81 19.32
N ILE A 113 1.06 -11.43 18.15
CA ILE A 113 2.30 -12.15 17.80
C ILE A 113 3.49 -11.18 17.64
N ASN A 114 3.38 -10.16 16.79
CA ASN A 114 4.54 -9.35 16.37
C ASN A 114 5.07 -8.37 17.42
N ARG A 115 4.29 -8.03 18.46
CA ARG A 115 4.76 -7.11 19.52
C ARG A 115 5.51 -7.79 20.66
N SER A 116 5.75 -9.10 20.58
CA SER A 116 6.60 -9.82 21.53
C SER A 116 7.60 -10.65 20.75
N SER A 117 8.89 -10.42 21.02
CA SER A 117 9.95 -11.24 20.44
C SER A 117 9.78 -12.71 20.80
N VAL A 118 9.40 -13.01 22.04
CA VAL A 118 9.17 -14.39 22.52
C VAL A 118 8.06 -15.07 21.70
N ARG A 119 6.91 -14.40 21.51
CA ARG A 119 5.79 -14.98 20.75
C ARG A 119 6.09 -15.10 19.27
N LEU A 120 6.83 -14.13 18.72
CA LEU A 120 7.27 -14.18 17.33
C LEU A 120 8.22 -15.35 17.09
N THR A 121 9.21 -15.55 17.97
CA THR A 121 10.13 -16.69 17.90
C THR A 121 9.40 -18.01 18.04
N LEU A 122 8.49 -18.15 19.01
CA LEU A 122 7.66 -19.36 19.13
C LEU A 122 6.84 -19.64 17.86
N PHE A 123 6.28 -18.59 17.25
CA PHE A 123 5.56 -18.73 15.99
C PHE A 123 6.48 -19.16 14.84
N GLU A 124 7.68 -18.61 14.77
CA GLU A 124 8.73 -19.00 13.81
C GLU A 124 9.15 -20.47 14.00
N ASP A 125 9.41 -20.91 15.22
CA ASP A 125 9.78 -22.29 15.53
C ASP A 125 8.66 -23.29 15.18
N VAL A 126 7.40 -22.93 15.48
CA VAL A 126 6.25 -23.76 15.12
C VAL A 126 6.05 -23.81 13.60
N GLN A 127 6.41 -22.76 12.85
CA GLN A 127 6.33 -22.79 11.39
C GLN A 127 7.27 -23.83 10.77
N ASP A 128 8.44 -24.08 11.35
CA ASP A 128 9.39 -25.09 10.85
C ASP A 128 8.80 -26.51 10.85
N ILE A 129 7.78 -26.77 11.68
CA ILE A 129 7.08 -28.06 11.76
C ILE A 129 6.14 -28.25 10.55
N PHE A 130 5.50 -27.18 10.09
CA PHE A 130 4.37 -27.25 9.17
C PHE A 130 4.65 -26.70 7.77
N ILE A 131 5.64 -25.82 7.61
CA ILE A 131 5.83 -25.04 6.37
C ILE A 131 7.31 -24.94 6.03
N SER A 132 7.66 -25.29 4.77
CA SER A 132 9.05 -25.23 4.28
C SER A 132 9.58 -23.81 4.06
N LYS A 133 8.70 -22.81 4.07
CA LYS A 133 9.04 -21.41 3.90
C LYS A 133 8.26 -20.56 4.90
N HIS A 134 9.00 -19.91 5.78
CA HIS A 134 8.44 -19.01 6.79
C HIS A 134 7.57 -17.92 6.17
N ILE A 135 6.41 -17.73 6.81
CA ILE A 135 5.43 -16.74 6.46
C ILE A 135 5.49 -15.64 7.51
N LYS A 136 5.77 -14.43 7.05
CA LYS A 136 5.63 -13.24 7.88
C LYS A 136 4.17 -12.83 7.89
N LEU A 137 3.61 -12.65 9.08
CA LEU A 137 2.31 -12.02 9.21
C LEU A 137 2.40 -10.59 8.70
N ILE A 138 1.36 -10.17 7.99
CA ILE A 138 1.28 -8.82 7.43
C ILE A 138 0.23 -8.05 8.21
N GLN A 139 0.57 -6.81 8.60
CA GLN A 139 -0.37 -5.94 9.27
C GLN A 139 -1.53 -5.60 8.32
N PRO A 140 -2.80 -5.87 8.69
CA PRO A 140 -3.94 -5.36 7.95
C PRO A 140 -3.88 -3.83 7.87
N GLY A 141 -4.16 -3.30 6.68
CA GLY A 141 -4.11 -1.87 6.40
C GLY A 141 -5.50 -1.25 6.41
N ASP A 142 -5.65 -0.12 7.09
CA ASP A 142 -6.94 0.58 7.19
C ASP A 142 -7.35 1.23 5.84
N THR A 143 -6.37 1.52 4.97
CA THR A 143 -6.58 2.28 3.72
C THR A 143 -6.10 1.55 2.46
N HIS A 144 -5.62 0.30 2.57
CA HIS A 144 -5.04 -0.49 1.48
C HIS A 144 -5.57 -1.94 1.45
N TRP A 145 -6.49 -2.27 0.53
CA TRP A 145 -7.05 -3.62 0.36
C TRP A 145 -5.99 -4.66 0.08
N LEU A 146 -4.93 -4.28 -0.64
CA LEU A 146 -3.84 -5.19 -0.95
C LEU A 146 -3.20 -5.67 0.36
N SER A 147 -2.96 -4.76 1.32
CA SER A 147 -2.45 -5.12 2.65
C SER A 147 -3.41 -6.07 3.38
N ASN A 148 -4.72 -5.83 3.32
CA ASN A 148 -5.72 -6.75 3.91
C ASN A 148 -5.72 -8.12 3.25
N SER A 149 -5.66 -8.16 1.91
CA SER A 149 -5.60 -9.43 1.16
C SER A 149 -4.34 -10.23 1.47
N LEU A 150 -3.21 -9.53 1.63
CA LEU A 150 -1.92 -10.14 1.97
C LEU A 150 -1.91 -10.60 3.44
N ALA A 151 -2.51 -9.83 4.36
CA ALA A 151 -2.69 -10.21 5.75
C ALA A 151 -3.54 -11.48 5.88
N ILE A 152 -4.71 -11.51 5.24
CA ILE A 152 -5.58 -12.69 5.21
C ILE A 152 -4.82 -13.89 4.64
N ARG A 153 -4.12 -13.72 3.52
CA ARG A 153 -3.33 -14.80 2.91
C ARG A 153 -2.23 -15.31 3.85
N SER A 154 -1.52 -14.41 4.54
CA SER A 154 -0.48 -14.80 5.49
C SER A 154 -1.05 -15.65 6.63
N ILE A 155 -2.23 -15.29 7.15
CA ILE A 155 -2.90 -16.01 8.23
C ILE A 155 -3.44 -17.35 7.75
N VAL A 156 -4.09 -17.41 6.59
CA VAL A 156 -4.62 -18.66 6.02
C VAL A 156 -3.49 -19.65 5.75
N HIS A 157 -2.37 -19.20 5.18
CA HIS A 157 -1.25 -20.09 4.89
C HIS A 157 -0.49 -20.54 6.16
N SER A 158 -0.49 -19.73 7.21
CA SER A 158 0.16 -20.06 8.50
C SER A 158 -0.83 -20.54 9.56
N TYR A 159 -2.05 -20.91 9.17
CA TYR A 159 -3.16 -21.16 10.09
C TYR A 159 -2.85 -22.25 11.13
N GLN A 160 -2.27 -23.37 10.69
CA GLN A 160 -1.90 -24.47 11.59
C GLN A 160 -0.83 -24.03 12.60
N SER A 161 0.20 -23.33 12.11
CA SER A 161 1.25 -22.80 12.98
C SER A 161 0.70 -21.80 14.00
N LEU A 162 -0.18 -20.90 13.57
CA LEU A 162 -0.84 -19.93 14.45
C LEU A 162 -1.66 -20.62 15.54
N LEU A 163 -2.44 -21.65 15.20
CA LEU A 163 -3.24 -22.39 16.18
C LEU A 163 -2.34 -23.04 17.24
N VAL A 164 -1.33 -23.80 16.81
CA VAL A 164 -0.42 -24.51 17.72
C VAL A 164 0.37 -23.53 18.60
N THR A 165 0.82 -22.39 18.04
CA THR A 165 1.45 -21.34 18.83
C THR A 165 0.51 -20.80 19.93
N LEU A 166 -0.76 -20.52 19.59
CA LEU A 166 -1.73 -20.02 20.56
C LEU A 166 -2.08 -21.06 21.63
N GLU A 167 -2.18 -22.33 21.25
CA GLU A 167 -2.43 -23.45 22.18
C GLU A 167 -1.27 -23.64 23.16
N ASN A 168 -0.02 -23.67 22.67
CA ASN A 168 1.17 -23.78 23.52
C ASN A 168 1.20 -22.67 24.56
N MET A 169 0.96 -21.44 24.12
CA MET A 169 0.91 -20.28 25.01
C MET A 169 -0.22 -20.36 26.03
N TYR A 170 -1.40 -20.86 25.66
CA TYR A 170 -2.51 -21.01 26.59
C TYR A 170 -2.19 -22.03 27.69
N ASN A 171 -1.57 -23.15 27.31
CA ASN A 171 -1.20 -24.21 28.24
C ASN A 171 -0.10 -23.77 29.21
N GLU A 172 0.95 -23.09 28.73
CA GLU A 172 2.03 -22.55 29.58
C GLU A 172 1.49 -21.59 30.66
N ASN A 173 0.61 -20.66 30.28
CA ASN A 173 0.01 -19.72 31.22
C ASN A 173 -0.88 -20.40 32.28
N ASN A 174 -1.55 -21.50 31.93
CA ASN A 174 -2.38 -22.27 32.87
C ASN A 174 -1.54 -23.12 33.82
N GLU A 175 -0.40 -23.65 33.37
CA GLU A 175 0.51 -24.38 34.24
C GLU A 175 1.20 -23.48 35.27
N ASP A 176 1.55 -22.25 34.89
CA ASP A 176 2.17 -21.28 35.79
C ASP A 176 1.18 -20.73 36.82
N SER A 177 -0.10 -20.55 36.44
CA SER A 177 -1.15 -20.13 37.37
C SER A 177 -1.70 -21.25 38.26
N ALA A 178 -1.51 -22.52 37.89
CA ALA A 178 -1.78 -23.67 38.76
C ALA A 178 -0.67 -23.95 39.79
N LYS A 179 0.53 -23.36 39.61
CA LYS A 179 1.68 -23.48 40.52
C LYS A 179 1.81 -22.32 41.53
N ALA A 180 0.96 -21.29 41.43
CA ALA A 180 0.91 -20.13 42.32
C ALA A 180 -0.19 -20.28 43.38
#